data_AF-M7BKF8-F1
#
_entry.id   AF-M7BKF8-F1
#
_cell.length_a   1.000
_cell.length_b   1.000
_cell.length_c   1.000
_cell.angle_alpha   90.00
_cell.angle_beta   90.00
_cell.angle_gamma   90.00
#
_symmetry.space_group_name_H-M   'P 1'
#
loop_
_entity.id
_entity.type
_entity.pdbx_description
1 polymer ?
#
loop_
_entity_poly.entity_id
_entity_poly.type
_entity_poly.pdbx_seq_one_letter_code
_entity_poly.pdbx_strand_id
1 'polypeptide(L)'
;METCDSGKDTCGVIKHEIVQVPPMNTIPNGLQCPACYAENSYQCSENTVSCTGVQTQCFDIAGKITIGVLPLKTAMKGCTTESECVAPKGEKGLDVDIVRFECKPASSRGHKALGFAPRVALLLPALSGLILVLPLS
;
A
#
# COMPACT_ATOMS: atom_id res chain seq x y z
N MET A 1 -2.33 41.44 -0.83
CA MET A 1 -1.72 41.88 -2.11
C MET A 1 -2.86 42.40 -2.95
N GLU A 2 -2.80 43.65 -3.37
CA GLU A 2 -3.84 44.23 -4.23
C GLU A 2 -3.38 44.11 -5.69
N THR A 3 -4.26 43.64 -6.56
CA THR A 3 -4.01 43.56 -8.00
C THR A 3 -4.86 44.59 -8.70
N CYS A 4 -4.21 45.53 -9.38
CA CYS A 4 -4.89 46.59 -10.10
C CYS A 4 -4.75 46.32 -11.60
N ASP A 5 -5.88 46.28 -12.30
CA ASP A 5 -5.90 46.12 -13.75
C ASP A 5 -5.65 47.49 -14.41
N SER A 6 -4.75 47.53 -15.40
CA SER A 6 -4.32 48.78 -16.02
C SER A 6 -5.45 49.35 -16.89
N GLY A 7 -6.22 50.28 -16.33
CA GLY A 7 -7.41 50.87 -16.98
C GLY A 7 -8.63 51.03 -16.07
N LYS A 8 -8.56 50.62 -14.79
CA LYS A 8 -9.59 50.87 -13.78
C LYS A 8 -8.99 51.55 -12.55
N ASP A 9 -9.68 52.59 -12.07
CA ASP A 9 -9.29 53.36 -10.88
C ASP A 9 -9.50 52.60 -9.55
N THR A 10 -9.99 51.36 -9.61
CA THR A 10 -10.28 50.52 -8.45
C THR A 10 -9.39 49.29 -8.45
N CYS A 11 -8.60 49.13 -7.39
CA CYS A 11 -7.79 47.95 -7.15
C CYS A 11 -8.59 46.89 -6.36
N GLY A 12 -8.40 45.60 -6.67
CA GLY A 12 -9.06 44.51 -5.95
C GLY A 12 -8.19 43.96 -4.81
N VAL A 13 -8.78 43.72 -3.64
CA VAL A 13 -8.12 43.03 -2.53
C VAL A 13 -8.15 41.51 -2.77
N ILE A 14 -6.99 40.85 -2.81
CA ILE A 14 -6.93 39.38 -2.80
C ILE A 14 -7.33 38.91 -1.40
N LYS A 15 -8.52 38.33 -1.27
CA LYS A 15 -8.98 37.66 -0.05
C LYS A 15 -8.35 36.27 -0.03
N HIS A 16 -7.32 36.07 0.79
CA HIS A 16 -6.78 34.73 1.03
C HIS A 16 -7.78 33.93 1.87
N GLU A 17 -8.52 33.05 1.22
CA GLU A 17 -9.34 32.06 1.90
C GLU A 17 -8.42 30.94 2.38
N ILE A 18 -8.30 30.78 3.69
CA ILE A 18 -7.53 29.70 4.29
C ILE A 18 -8.37 28.43 4.14
N VAL A 19 -7.96 27.54 3.25
CA VAL A 19 -8.55 26.21 3.13
C VAL A 19 -8.19 25.40 4.37
N GLN A 20 -9.18 25.12 5.22
CA GLN A 20 -9.00 24.24 6.36
C GLN A 20 -9.14 22.79 5.90
N VAL A 21 -8.02 22.06 5.88
CA VAL A 21 -8.02 20.61 5.61
C VAL A 21 -8.41 19.87 6.89
N PRO A 22 -9.40 18.96 6.86
CA PRO A 22 -9.76 18.16 8.01
C PRO A 22 -8.56 17.35 8.53
N PRO A 23 -8.43 17.16 9.86
CA PRO A 23 -7.37 16.32 10.41
C PRO A 23 -7.52 14.88 9.90
N MET A 24 -6.41 14.29 9.41
CA MET A 24 -6.39 12.88 9.04
C MET A 24 -6.52 11.99 10.28
N ASN A 25 -7.34 10.95 10.18
CA ASN A 25 -7.42 9.93 11.21
C ASN A 25 -6.20 9.00 11.13
N THR A 26 -5.29 9.12 12.09
CA THR A 26 -4.04 8.35 12.18
C THR A 26 -4.16 7.08 13.03
N ILE A 27 -5.36 6.74 13.51
CA ILE A 27 -5.57 5.54 14.34
C ILE A 27 -5.43 4.29 13.46
N PRO A 28 -4.53 3.35 13.77
CA PRO A 28 -4.40 2.11 13.03
C PRO A 28 -5.69 1.28 13.04
N ASN A 29 -6.11 0.77 11.88
CA ASN A 29 -7.36 0.02 11.72
C ASN A 29 -7.18 -1.51 11.69
N GLY A 30 -5.95 -1.99 11.89
CA GLY A 30 -5.62 -3.42 11.90
C GLY A 30 -5.25 -4.03 10.54
N LEU A 31 -5.40 -3.26 9.45
CA LEU A 31 -4.97 -3.64 8.11
C LEU A 31 -3.53 -3.21 7.82
N GLN A 32 -2.91 -3.86 6.85
CA GLN A 32 -1.52 -3.63 6.44
C GLN A 32 -1.37 -3.68 4.93
N CYS A 33 -0.45 -2.86 4.44
CA CYS A 33 -0.04 -2.82 3.04
C CYS A 33 1.49 -2.77 2.93
N PRO A 34 2.05 -3.27 1.82
CA PRO A 34 3.37 -2.82 1.38
C PRO A 34 3.33 -1.32 1.12
N ALA A 35 4.36 -0.60 1.55
CA ALA A 35 4.56 0.80 1.24
C ALA A 35 6.00 1.05 0.81
N CYS A 36 6.18 2.01 -0.08
CA CYS A 36 7.47 2.57 -0.44
C CYS A 36 7.30 3.83 -1.27
N TYR A 37 8.40 4.55 -1.45
CA TYR A 37 8.51 5.69 -2.35
C TYR A 37 9.90 5.69 -2.98
N ALA A 38 9.99 5.99 -4.28
CA ALA A 38 11.25 6.27 -4.95
C ALA A 38 11.07 7.31 -6.05
N GLU A 39 12.10 8.15 -6.20
CA GLU A 39 12.27 9.08 -7.32
C GLU A 39 13.27 8.52 -8.32
N ASN A 40 13.15 8.93 -9.57
CA ASN A 40 13.96 8.47 -10.70
C ASN A 40 13.98 6.94 -10.91
N SER A 41 12.96 6.24 -10.42
CA SER A 41 12.82 4.78 -10.51
C SER A 41 11.36 4.38 -10.67
N TYR A 42 11.12 3.23 -11.31
CA TYR A 42 9.81 2.55 -11.34
C TYR A 42 9.69 1.43 -10.29
N GLN A 43 10.69 1.27 -9.43
CA GLN A 43 10.69 0.32 -8.32
C GLN A 43 11.16 1.02 -7.05
N CYS A 44 10.60 0.61 -5.92
CA CYS A 44 11.00 1.08 -4.59
C CYS A 44 11.15 -0.10 -3.62
N SER A 45 11.98 0.08 -2.59
CA SER A 45 12.21 -0.94 -1.57
C SER A 45 11.05 -0.94 -0.57
N GLU A 46 10.33 -2.05 -0.50
CA GLU A 46 9.08 -2.16 0.26
C GLU A 46 9.31 -2.40 1.76
N ASN A 47 8.50 -1.74 2.58
CA ASN A 47 8.27 -2.10 3.97
C ASN A 47 6.77 -2.34 4.20
N THR A 48 6.39 -2.87 5.36
CA THR A 48 4.98 -3.04 5.72
C THR A 48 4.53 -1.92 6.64
N VAL A 49 3.42 -1.25 6.31
CA VAL A 49 2.82 -0.18 7.11
C VAL A 49 1.44 -0.59 7.61
N SER A 50 1.03 -0.03 8.75
CA SER A 50 -0.34 -0.19 9.27
C SER A 50 -1.24 0.87 8.66
N CYS A 51 -2.35 0.45 8.05
CA CYS A 51 -3.34 1.38 7.53
C CYS A 51 -4.11 2.05 8.66
N THR A 52 -4.63 3.24 8.40
CA THR A 52 -5.26 4.11 9.40
C THR A 52 -6.66 4.53 8.98
N GLY A 53 -7.51 4.85 9.96
CA GLY A 53 -8.87 5.29 9.73
C GLY A 53 -9.65 4.33 8.81
N VAL A 54 -10.12 4.87 7.68
CA VAL A 54 -11.00 4.17 6.72
C VAL A 54 -10.24 3.54 5.53
N GLN A 55 -8.91 3.52 5.56
CA GLN A 55 -8.13 2.94 4.47
C GLN A 55 -8.26 1.41 4.44
N THR A 56 -8.86 0.87 3.38
CA THR A 56 -9.14 -0.57 3.23
C THR A 56 -8.37 -1.22 2.08
N GLN A 57 -7.71 -0.43 1.24
CA GLN A 57 -7.03 -0.88 0.03
C GLN A 57 -5.53 -0.59 0.08
N CYS A 58 -4.75 -1.39 -0.66
CA CYS A 58 -3.36 -1.13 -0.99
C CYS A 58 -3.24 -0.70 -2.44
N PHE A 59 -2.50 0.36 -2.71
CA PHE A 59 -2.13 0.76 -4.08
C PHE A 59 -0.67 0.45 -4.40
N ASP A 60 -0.39 0.22 -5.68
CA ASP A 60 0.96 0.19 -6.28
C ASP A 60 0.93 1.00 -7.57
N ILE A 61 1.66 2.12 -7.58
CA ILE A 61 1.70 3.05 -8.70
C ILE A 61 3.15 3.28 -9.09
N ALA A 62 3.43 3.19 -10.39
CA ALA A 62 4.66 3.69 -10.97
C ALA A 62 4.37 4.40 -12.29
N GLY A 63 5.09 5.50 -12.55
CA GLY A 63 4.85 6.31 -13.74
C GLY A 63 5.91 7.37 -13.96
N LYS A 64 5.84 7.98 -15.14
CA LYS A 64 6.65 9.14 -15.52
C LYS A 64 5.76 10.38 -15.43
N ILE A 65 6.15 11.31 -14.59
CA ILE A 65 5.51 12.61 -14.43
C ILE A 65 6.37 13.63 -15.18
N THR A 66 5.80 14.39 -16.09
CA THR A 66 6.51 15.47 -16.81
C THR A 66 5.98 16.81 -16.34
N ILE A 67 6.81 17.57 -15.61
CA ILE A 67 6.51 18.93 -15.17
C ILE A 67 7.27 19.89 -16.09
N GLY A 68 6.56 20.50 -17.04
CA GLY A 68 7.18 21.30 -18.10
C GLY A 68 8.09 20.44 -18.99
N VAL A 69 9.42 20.64 -18.90
CA VAL A 69 10.42 19.88 -19.68
C VAL A 69 11.15 18.81 -18.87
N LEU A 70 10.84 18.66 -17.58
CA LEU A 70 11.54 17.74 -16.68
C LEU A 70 10.73 16.44 -16.51
N PRO A 71 11.18 15.30 -17.06
CA PRO A 71 10.59 14.01 -16.79
C PRO A 71 11.13 13.43 -15.48
N LEU A 72 10.23 13.07 -14.56
CA LEU A 72 10.52 12.39 -13.31
C LEU A 72 9.88 11.01 -13.33
N LYS A 73 10.66 9.96 -13.07
CA LYS A 73 10.10 8.63 -12.81
C LYS A 73 9.78 8.51 -11.33
N THR A 74 8.67 7.89 -10.99
CA THR A 74 8.33 7.61 -9.59
C THR A 74 7.69 6.24 -9.43
N ALA A 75 7.87 5.68 -8.24
CA ALA A 75 7.16 4.51 -7.76
C ALA A 75 6.70 4.75 -6.33
N MET A 76 5.47 4.37 -6.03
CA MET A 76 4.91 4.50 -4.70
C MET A 76 3.89 3.41 -4.41
N LYS A 77 3.88 2.96 -3.16
CA LYS A 77 2.91 1.99 -2.61
C LYS A 77 2.40 2.48 -1.27
N GLY A 78 1.19 2.09 -0.89
CA GLY A 78 0.65 2.44 0.41
C GLY A 78 -0.81 2.07 0.60
N CYS A 79 -1.40 2.60 1.68
CA CYS A 79 -2.80 2.42 2.02
C CYS A 79 -3.66 3.52 1.38
N THR A 80 -4.85 3.17 0.91
CA THR A 80 -5.83 4.11 0.34
C THR A 80 -7.26 3.60 0.61
N THR A 81 -8.24 4.42 0.24
CA THR A 81 -9.65 4.04 0.26
C THR A 81 -10.06 3.46 -1.09
N GLU A 82 -11.17 2.71 -1.12
CA GLU A 82 -11.71 2.19 -2.38
C GLU A 82 -12.07 3.31 -3.38
N SER A 83 -12.61 4.43 -2.89
CA SER A 83 -12.96 5.60 -3.72
C SER A 83 -11.76 6.26 -4.40
N GLU A 84 -10.57 6.12 -3.80
CA GLU A 84 -9.33 6.70 -4.31
C GLU A 84 -8.55 5.72 -5.19
N CYS A 85 -9.02 4.48 -5.34
CA CYS A 85 -8.42 3.48 -6.23
C CYS A 85 -8.77 3.73 -7.70
N VAL A 86 -8.36 4.88 -8.19
CA VAL A 86 -8.49 5.30 -9.58
C VAL A 86 -7.11 5.67 -10.10
N ALA A 87 -6.77 5.17 -11.29
CA ALA A 87 -5.51 5.51 -11.93
C ALA A 87 -5.42 7.04 -12.12
N PRO A 88 -4.33 7.69 -11.69
CA PRO A 88 -4.17 9.12 -11.84
C PRO A 88 -4.17 9.49 -13.33
N LYS A 89 -4.77 10.63 -13.64
CA LYS A 89 -4.84 11.17 -14.99
C LYS A 89 -3.97 12.43 -15.06
N GLY A 90 -3.38 12.68 -16.22
CA GLY A 90 -2.70 13.94 -16.47
C GLY A 90 -3.67 15.12 -16.38
N GLU A 91 -3.16 16.26 -15.93
CA GLU A 91 -3.87 17.53 -15.90
C GLU A 91 -3.13 18.56 -16.76
N LYS A 92 -3.74 19.71 -17.05
CA LYS A 92 -3.07 20.74 -17.87
C LYS A 92 -1.77 21.20 -17.18
N GLY A 93 -0.65 21.00 -17.86
CA GLY A 93 0.68 21.34 -17.33
C GLY A 93 1.37 20.21 -16.56
N LEU A 94 0.71 19.07 -16.38
CA LEU A 94 1.25 17.86 -15.75
C LEU A 94 0.90 16.63 -16.59
N ASP A 95 1.85 16.21 -17.43
CA ASP A 95 1.69 14.98 -18.19
C ASP A 95 2.10 13.78 -17.32
N VAL A 96 1.24 12.77 -17.25
CA VAL A 96 1.41 11.60 -16.38
C VAL A 96 1.25 10.34 -17.23
N ASP A 97 2.36 9.64 -17.39
CA ASP A 97 2.43 8.35 -18.09
C ASP A 97 2.54 7.22 -17.05
N ILE A 98 1.42 6.54 -16.79
CA ILE A 98 1.35 5.48 -15.80
C ILE A 98 1.77 4.14 -16.42
N VAL A 99 2.85 3.57 -15.90
CA VAL A 99 3.38 2.27 -16.34
C VAL A 99 2.89 1.12 -15.46
N ARG A 100 2.45 1.42 -14.24
CA ARG A 100 1.88 0.46 -13.30
C ARG A 100 0.83 1.15 -12.43
N PHE A 101 -0.34 0.53 -12.34
CA PHE A 101 -1.38 0.89 -11.39
C PHE A 101 -2.09 -0.38 -10.95
N GLU A 102 -1.99 -0.72 -9.67
CA GLU A 102 -2.75 -1.78 -9.04
C GLU A 102 -3.42 -1.28 -7.78
N CYS A 103 -4.62 -1.78 -7.51
CA CYS A 103 -5.28 -1.62 -6.23
C CYS A 103 -5.86 -2.96 -5.79
N LYS A 104 -5.64 -3.33 -4.53
CA LYS A 104 -6.09 -4.60 -3.96
C LYS A 104 -6.52 -4.44 -2.50
N PRO A 105 -7.38 -5.32 -1.97
CA PRO A 105 -7.73 -5.30 -0.55
C PRO A 105 -6.50 -5.39 0.36
N ALA A 106 -6.51 -4.62 1.44
CA ALA A 106 -5.47 -4.68 2.46
C ALA A 106 -5.59 -5.94 3.31
N SER A 107 -4.46 -6.43 3.80
CA SER A 107 -4.40 -7.65 4.58
C SER A 107 -4.53 -7.34 6.07
N SER A 108 -5.28 -8.14 6.82
CA SER A 108 -5.23 -8.08 8.28
C SER A 108 -3.82 -8.38 8.77
N ARG A 109 -3.38 -7.70 9.85
CA ARG A 109 -2.21 -8.14 10.61
C ARG A 109 -2.41 -9.62 10.95
N GLY A 110 -1.66 -10.49 10.28
CA GLY A 110 -1.73 -11.92 10.56
C GLY A 110 -1.38 -12.10 12.03
N HIS A 111 -2.38 -12.43 12.85
CA HIS A 111 -2.07 -13.20 14.04
C HIS A 111 -1.36 -14.42 13.47
N LYS A 112 -0.06 -14.58 13.76
CA LYS A 112 0.53 -15.90 13.66
C LYS A 112 -0.31 -16.74 14.62
N ALA A 113 -1.38 -17.35 14.11
CA ALA A 113 -1.99 -18.47 14.76
C ALA A 113 -0.79 -19.38 14.98
N LEU A 114 -0.37 -19.53 16.23
CA LEU A 114 0.44 -20.66 16.61
C LEU A 114 -0.36 -21.84 16.09
N GLY A 115 0.07 -22.38 14.94
CA GLY A 115 -0.59 -23.52 14.35
C GLY A 115 -0.61 -24.56 15.44
N PHE A 116 -1.80 -24.81 15.99
CA PHE A 116 -2.06 -25.99 16.79
C PHE A 116 -1.94 -27.12 15.77
N ALA A 117 -0.70 -27.56 15.53
CA ALA A 117 -0.46 -28.82 14.87
C ALA A 117 -1.23 -29.84 15.72
N PRO A 118 -2.24 -30.54 15.17
CA PRO A 118 -2.82 -31.64 15.89
C PRO A 118 -1.66 -32.62 16.07
N ARG A 119 -1.23 -32.80 17.33
CA ARG A 119 -0.26 -33.83 17.71
C ARG A 119 -0.93 -35.19 17.45
N VAL A 120 -0.98 -35.61 16.20
CA VAL A 120 -1.20 -37.01 15.86
C VAL A 120 0.08 -37.71 16.29
N ALA A 121 0.07 -38.21 17.51
CA ALA A 121 1.11 -39.06 18.04
C ALA A 121 1.22 -40.29 17.13
N LEU A 122 2.21 -40.28 16.23
CA LEU A 122 2.69 -41.49 15.58
C LEU A 122 3.31 -42.39 16.65
N LEU A 123 2.48 -43.25 17.25
CA LEU A 123 2.94 -44.40 17.99
C LEU A 123 3.57 -45.37 16.98
N LEU A 124 4.90 -45.40 16.91
CA LEU A 124 5.64 -46.49 16.27
C LEU A 124 5.66 -47.67 17.26
N PRO A 125 4.96 -48.79 17.00
CA PRO A 125 5.16 -49.98 17.81
C PRO A 125 6.52 -50.59 17.47
N ALA A 126 7.46 -50.49 18.40
CA ALA A 126 8.65 -51.31 18.41
C ALA A 126 8.25 -52.73 18.83
N LEU A 127 8.28 -53.69 17.90
CA LEU A 127 8.22 -55.11 18.22
C LEU A 127 9.43 -55.79 17.56
N SER A 128 10.57 -55.69 18.26
CA SER A 128 11.64 -56.69 18.17
C SER A 128 11.19 -57.95 18.89
N GLY A 129 11.34 -59.12 18.26
CA GLY A 129 11.09 -60.40 18.90
C GLY A 129 11.24 -61.60 17.97
N LEU A 130 12.48 -62.03 17.78
CA LEU A 130 12.87 -63.27 17.11
C LEU A 130 12.78 -64.44 18.11
N ILE A 131 11.94 -65.45 17.90
CA ILE A 131 12.12 -66.80 18.50
C ILE A 131 11.74 -67.89 17.48
N LEU A 132 12.72 -68.71 17.12
CA LEU A 132 12.60 -69.98 16.39
C LEU A 132 11.86 -71.03 17.22
N VAL A 133 10.99 -71.82 16.60
CA VAL A 133 10.87 -73.26 16.87
C VAL A 133 10.29 -73.97 15.64
N LEU A 134 11.10 -74.84 15.03
CA LEU A 134 10.70 -75.82 14.03
C LEU A 134 9.85 -76.93 14.70
N PRO A 135 8.78 -77.43 14.06
CA PRO A 135 8.05 -78.57 14.58
C PRO A 135 8.83 -79.86 14.34
N LEU A 136 8.90 -80.68 15.39
CA LEU A 136 9.33 -82.07 15.37
C LEU A 136 8.30 -82.88 14.57
N SER A 137 8.74 -83.60 13.52
CA SER A 137 8.08 -84.81 13.03
C SER A 137 9.06 -85.70 12.30
#